data_AF-A0A5C3F1P9-F1
#
_entry.id   AF-A0A5C3F1P9-F1
#
_cell.length_a   1.000
_cell.length_b   1.000
_cell.length_c   1.000
_cell.angle_alpha   90.00
_cell.angle_beta   90.00
_cell.angle_gamma   90.00
#
_symmetry.space_group_name_H-M   'P 1'
#
loop_
_entity.id
_entity.type
_entity.pdbx_description
1 polymer ?
#
loop_
_entity_poly.entity_id
_entity_poly.type
_entity_poly.pdbx_seq_one_letter_code
_entity_poly.pdbx_strand_id
1 'polypeptide(L)' 'MEASRMSQLYRDPWAKREAWRKHPVFSHRFMFRNLFPGFGLGLGAFLVYWAADTLTHPSNIEKLKEDARKQTGRDH' A
#
# COMPACT_ATOMS: atom_id res chain seq x y z
N MET A 1 29.67 -19.16 -36.70
CA MET A 1 29.33 -20.41 -36.00
C MET A 1 28.50 -20.05 -34.78
N GLU A 2 27.19 -19.84 -35.00
CA GLU A 2 26.23 -19.50 -33.94
C GLU A 2 25.74 -20.81 -33.33
N ALA A 3 26.44 -21.32 -32.32
CA ALA A 3 25.99 -22.49 -31.58
C ALA A 3 24.74 -22.09 -30.79
N SER A 4 23.57 -22.45 -31.32
CA SER A 4 22.27 -22.36 -30.65
C SER A 4 22.39 -22.88 -29.22
N ARG A 5 22.45 -21.95 -28.25
CA ARG A 5 22.38 -22.24 -26.81
C ARG A 5 20.96 -22.66 -26.46
N MET A 6 20.58 -23.85 -26.90
CA MET A 6 19.36 -24.50 -26.45
C MET A 6 19.66 -25.03 -25.06
N SER A 7 19.34 -24.24 -24.02
CA SER A 7 19.23 -24.79 -22.68
C SER A 7 18.25 -25.96 -22.78
N GLN A 8 18.72 -27.18 -22.52
CA GLN A 8 17.84 -28.34 -22.49
C GLN A 8 16.82 -28.09 -21.38
N LEU A 9 15.59 -27.76 -21.79
CA LEU A 9 14.45 -27.60 -20.89
C LEU A 9 14.18 -28.96 -20.26
N TYR A 10 14.70 -29.17 -19.05
CA TYR A 10 14.36 -30.33 -18.24
C TYR A 10 12.85 -30.34 -18.01
N ARG A 11 12.18 -31.40 -18.45
CA ARG A 11 10.74 -31.57 -18.29
C ARG A 11 10.49 -32.55 -17.17
N ASP A 12 10.07 -32.01 -16.03
CA ASP A 12 9.74 -32.81 -14.84
C ASP A 12 8.57 -33.79 -15.15
N PRO A 13 8.76 -35.11 -14.99
CA PRO A 13 7.71 -36.11 -15.23
C PRO A 13 6.56 -36.02 -14.21
N TRP A 14 6.76 -35.40 -13.04
CA TRP A 14 5.74 -35.25 -12.00
C TRP A 14 5.01 -33.92 -12.05
N ALA A 15 5.34 -33.03 -13.00
CA ALA A 15 4.76 -31.70 -13.10
C ALA A 15 3.22 -31.72 -13.13
N LYS A 16 2.62 -32.72 -13.80
CA LYS A 16 1.16 -32.90 -13.83
C LYS A 16 0.58 -33.26 -12.46
N ARG A 17 1.31 -34.03 -11.66
CA ARG A 17 0.92 -34.41 -10.28
C ARG A 17 1.12 -33.26 -9.31
N GLU A 18 2.12 -32.41 -9.53
CA GLU A 18 2.38 -31.24 -8.67
C GLU A 18 1.59 -29.98 -9.07
N ALA A 19 0.93 -30.00 -10.23
CA ALA A 19 0.19 -28.85 -10.76
C ALA A 19 -0.84 -28.28 -9.77
N TRP A 20 -1.49 -29.11 -8.95
CA TRP A 20 -2.46 -28.65 -7.95
C TRP A 20 -1.83 -27.73 -6.89
N ARG A 21 -0.54 -27.89 -6.57
CA ARG A 21 0.17 -27.04 -5.60
C ARG A 21 0.44 -25.64 -6.15
N LYS A 22 0.50 -25.51 -7.48
CA LYS A 22 0.69 -24.23 -8.17
C LYS A 22 -0.64 -23.47 -8.37
N HIS A 23 -1.71 -23.88 -7.67
CA HIS A 23 -2.99 -23.21 -7.75
C HIS A 23 -2.87 -21.73 -7.33
N PRO A 24 -3.55 -20.78 -8.01
CA PRO A 24 -3.46 -19.35 -7.72
C PRO A 24 -3.75 -18.96 -6.27
N VAL A 25 -4.55 -19.75 -5.55
CA VAL A 25 -4.86 -19.57 -4.13
C VAL A 25 -3.61 -19.67 -3.24
N PHE A 26 -2.61 -20.46 -3.65
CA PHE A 26 -1.35 -20.63 -2.92
C PHE A 26 -0.25 -19.69 -3.44
N SER A 27 -0.56 -18.79 -4.38
CA SER A 27 0.41 -17.82 -4.86
C SER A 27 0.77 -16.82 -3.74
N HIS A 28 2.05 -16.44 -3.65
CA HIS A 28 2.48 -15.43 -2.67
C HIS A 28 1.66 -14.15 -2.79
N ARG A 29 1.33 -13.73 -4.01
CA ARG A 29 0.48 -12.56 -4.26
C ARG A 29 -0.90 -12.69 -3.60
N PHE A 30 -1.53 -13.86 -3.68
CA PHE A 30 -2.81 -14.09 -3.03
C PHE A 30 -2.69 -14.05 -1.50
N MET A 31 -1.63 -14.64 -0.94
CA MET A 31 -1.37 -14.59 0.50
C MET A 31 -1.12 -13.15 0.99
N PHE A 32 -0.29 -12.37 0.29
CA PHE A 32 -0.03 -10.96 0.62
C PHE A 32 -1.28 -10.08 0.57
N ARG A 33 -2.13 -10.26 -0.44
CA ARG A 33 -3.38 -9.49 -0.53
C ARG A 33 -4.33 -9.76 0.64
N ASN A 34 -4.31 -10.96 1.18
CA ASN A 34 -5.17 -11.39 2.27
C ASN A 34 -4.51 -11.31 3.66
N LEU A 35 -3.27 -10.82 3.75
CA LEU A 35 -2.51 -10.75 5.00
C LEU A 35 -3.17 -9.80 6.02
N PHE A 36 -3.77 -8.71 5.54
CA PHE A 36 -4.44 -7.73 6.38
C PHE A 36 -5.89 -7.51 5.94
N PRO A 37 -6.81 -8.41 6.32
CA PRO A 37 -8.22 -8.22 6.04
C PRO A 37 -8.70 -6.92 6.71
N GLY A 38 -9.27 -6.02 5.92
CA GLY A 38 -9.78 -4.74 6.43
C GLY A 38 -8.74 -3.63 6.61
N PHE A 39 -7.48 -3.81 6.19
CA PHE A 39 -6.47 -2.74 6.27
C PHE A 39 -6.91 -1.45 5.57
N GLY A 40 -7.55 -1.56 4.40
CA GLY A 40 -8.06 -0.39 3.68
C GLY A 40 -9.13 0.39 4.46
N LEU A 41 -10.01 -0.33 5.16
CA LEU A 41 -11.04 0.30 6.01
C LEU A 41 -10.42 0.92 7.27
N GLY A 42 -9.48 0.21 7.91
CA GLY A 42 -8.77 0.71 9.08
C GLY A 42 -7.95 1.97 8.76
N LEU A 43 -7.18 1.95 7.66
CA LEU A 43 -6.43 3.11 7.20
C LEU A 43 -7.35 4.27 6.83
N GLY A 44 -8.47 4.00 6.14
CA GLY A 44 -9.46 5.03 5.81
C GLY A 44 -10.07 5.70 7.03
N ALA A 45 -10.54 4.91 8.01
CA ALA A 45 -11.08 5.44 9.27
C ALA A 45 -10.04 6.24 10.05
N PHE A 46 -8.80 5.75 10.10
CA PHE A 46 -7.70 6.45 10.74
C PHE A 46 -7.41 7.81 10.08
N LEU A 47 -7.37 7.88 8.74
CA LEU A 47 -7.13 9.14 8.04
C LEU A 47 -8.25 10.16 8.26
N VAL A 48 -9.51 9.71 8.28
CA VAL A 48 -10.65 10.58 8.61
C VAL A 48 -10.51 11.13 10.03
N TYR A 49 -10.18 10.28 11.01
CA TYR A 49 -9.94 10.71 12.38
C TYR A 49 -8.77 11.70 12.47
N TRP A 50 -7.63 11.40 11.83
CA TRP A 50 -6.45 12.24 11.85
C TRP A 50 -6.70 13.63 11.24
N ALA A 51 -7.41 13.68 10.12
CA ALA A 51 -7.80 14.95 9.48
C ALA A 51 -8.73 15.77 10.39
N ALA A 52 -9.72 15.11 11.01
CA ALA A 52 -10.62 15.77 11.95
C ALA A 52 -9.83 16.33 13.14
N ASP A 53 -9.01 15.51 13.79
CA ASP A 53 -8.20 15.91 14.94
C ASP A 53 -7.24 17.05 14.60
N THR A 54 -6.53 16.97 13.47
CA THR A 54 -5.61 18.01 13.02
C THR A 54 -6.29 19.37 12.82
N LEU A 55 -7.52 19.36 12.30
CA LEU A 55 -8.30 20.58 12.05
C LEU A 55 -8.95 21.12 13.32
N THR A 56 -9.43 20.26 14.22
CA THR A 56 -10.12 20.69 15.44
C THR A 56 -9.19 20.93 16.61
N HIS A 57 -7.92 20.53 16.53
CA HIS A 57 -6.95 20.72 17.61
C HIS A 57 -6.74 22.22 17.89
N PRO A 58 -6.93 22.68 19.13
CA PRO A 58 -6.95 24.12 19.46
C PRO A 58 -5.62 24.82 19.14
N SER A 59 -4.50 24.14 19.36
CA SER A 59 -3.16 24.67 19.08
C SER A 59 -2.88 24.87 17.58
N ASN A 60 -3.48 24.05 16.71
CA ASN A 60 -3.37 24.22 15.26
C ASN A 60 -4.27 25.35 14.77
N ILE A 61 -5.48 25.48 15.34
CA ILE A 61 -6.41 26.57 15.02
C ILE A 61 -5.79 27.93 15.35
N GLU A 62 -5.15 28.06 16.50
CA GLU A 62 -4.48 29.30 16.92
C GLU A 62 -3.37 29.69 15.97
N LYS A 63 -2.49 28.74 15.61
CA LYS A 63 -1.44 28.97 14.59
C LYS A 63 -2.01 29.36 13.23
N LEU A 64 -3.06 28.67 12.76
CA LEU A 64 -3.70 29.01 11.49
C LEU A 64 -4.29 30.43 11.51
N LYS A 65 -4.88 30.85 12.63
CA LYS A 65 -5.40 32.22 12.81
C LYS A 65 -4.28 33.26 12.90
N GLU A 66 -3.17 32.93 13.56
CA GLU A 66 -1.99 33.79 13.64
C GLU A 66 -1.33 33.96 12.27
N ASP A 67 -1.14 32.88 11.51
CA ASP A 67 -0.57 32.92 10.17
C ASP A 67 -1.47 33.67 9.19
N ALA A 68 -2.80 33.47 9.28
CA ALA A 68 -3.76 34.25 8.51
C ALA A 68 -3.70 35.75 8.87
N ARG A 69 -3.53 36.10 10.16
CA ARG A 69 -3.38 37.49 10.61
C ARG A 69 -2.10 38.12 10.07
N LYS A 70 -0.96 37.42 10.15
CA LYS A 70 0.33 37.86 9.60
C LYS A 70 0.29 38.07 8.09
N GLN A 71 -0.39 37.18 7.36
CA GLN A 71 -0.58 37.30 5.91
C GLN A 71 -1.48 38.47 5.50
N THR A 72 -2.40 38.89 6.37
CA THR A 72 -3.33 40.01 6.10
C THR A 72 -2.61 41.38 6.17
N GLY A 73 -1.32 41.43 6.52
CA GLY A 73 -0.50 42.64 6.42
C GLY A 73 -0.90 43.75 7.40
N ARG A 74 -1.44 43.38 8.57
CA ARG A 74 -1.86 44.33 9.62
C ARG A 74 -0.75 44.66 10.62
N ASP A 75 0.46 44.16 10.36
CA ASP A 75 1.60 44.15 11.26
C ASP A 75 2.81 44.94 10.69
N HIS A 76 2.59 45.77 9.67
CA HIS A 76 3.51 46.82 9.18
C HIS A 76 2.86 48.19 9.40
#